data_AF-A0A842YES5-F1
#
_entry.id   AF-A0A842YES5-F1
#
_cell.length_a   1.000
_cell.length_b   1.000
_cell.length_c   1.000
_cell.angle_alpha   90.00
_cell.angle_beta   90.00
_cell.angle_gamma   90.00
#
_symmetry.space_group_name_H-M   'P 1'
#
loop_
_entity.id
_entity.type
_entity.pdbx_description
1 polymer ?
#
loop_
_entity_poly.entity_id
_entity_poly.type
_entity_poly.pdbx_seq_one_letter_code
_entity_poly.pdbx_strand_id
1 'polypeptide(L)'
;DNPYACLWTLLTAKLFSRDDGTSPLIGFNLSNSVNNETIEHAAYIRGEFGFEDVVRIEHHITETYKSIVRQPYDRLPELLDIAGHVKNISAKHEGGVPEIEESRDYQSDILDYFREKDEIIAAGHMPLHLANYLDKHHSLNRTAEELTKRGLTFLAAPKLHKT
;
A
#
# COMPACT_ATOMS: atom_id res chain seq x y z
N ASP A 1 -7.85 -7.39 11.58
CA ASP A 1 -8.81 -7.80 10.54
C ASP A 1 -10.20 -7.80 11.15
N ASN A 2 -10.91 -6.66 11.07
CA ASN A 2 -12.20 -6.48 11.74
C ASN A 2 -13.03 -5.38 11.05
N PRO A 3 -14.13 -5.73 10.34
CA PRO A 3 -15.02 -4.76 9.72
C PRO A 3 -15.62 -3.73 10.69
N TYR A 4 -15.83 -4.07 11.96
CA TYR A 4 -16.35 -3.12 12.96
C TYR A 4 -15.35 -2.02 13.32
N ALA A 5 -14.04 -2.31 13.27
CA ALA A 5 -13.02 -1.28 13.44
C ALA A 5 -13.01 -0.32 12.23
N CYS A 6 -13.30 -0.83 11.04
CA CYS A 6 -13.47 -0.01 9.83
C CYS A 6 -14.70 0.89 9.95
N LEU A 7 -15.83 0.33 10.42
CA LEU A 7 -17.05 1.09 10.73
C LEU A 7 -16.78 2.22 11.72
N TRP A 8 -16.14 1.92 12.84
CA TRP A 8 -15.81 2.92 13.84
C TRP A 8 -14.96 4.06 13.26
N THR A 9 -13.90 3.71 12.52
CA THR A 9 -12.99 4.69 11.92
C THR A 9 -13.73 5.58 10.91
N LEU A 10 -14.51 5.00 10.00
CA LEU A 10 -15.25 5.76 9.00
C LEU A 10 -16.39 6.59 9.61
N LEU A 11 -17.05 6.09 10.64
CA LEU A 11 -18.06 6.84 11.40
C LEU A 11 -17.44 8.08 12.05
N THR A 12 -16.29 7.94 12.71
CA THR A 12 -15.59 9.09 13.30
C THR A 12 -15.12 10.08 12.25
N ALA A 13 -14.62 9.62 11.10
CA ALA A 13 -14.30 10.50 9.97
C ALA A 13 -15.54 11.26 9.47
N LYS A 14 -16.72 10.63 9.45
CA LYS A 14 -17.99 11.27 9.08
C LYS A 14 -18.42 12.34 10.07
N LEU A 15 -18.26 12.09 11.37
CA LEU A 15 -18.56 13.07 12.41
C LEU A 15 -17.77 14.39 12.23
N PHE A 16 -16.55 14.30 11.69
CA PHE A 16 -15.67 15.45 11.42
C PHE A 16 -15.65 15.89 9.95
N SER A 17 -16.54 15.34 9.10
CA SER A 17 -16.66 15.78 7.71
C SER A 17 -17.25 17.20 7.64
N ARG A 18 -16.86 17.94 6.61
CA ARG A 18 -17.39 19.28 6.35
C ARG A 18 -18.65 19.20 5.47
N ASP A 19 -19.42 20.28 5.46
CA ASP A 19 -20.63 20.39 4.62
C ASP A 19 -20.33 20.28 3.11
N ASP A 20 -19.08 20.53 2.70
CA ASP A 20 -18.61 20.35 1.32
C ASP A 20 -18.28 18.88 0.95
N GLY A 21 -18.50 17.94 1.87
CA GLY A 21 -18.23 16.52 1.69
C GLY A 21 -16.79 16.09 1.97
N THR A 22 -15.87 17.02 2.25
CA THR A 22 -14.48 16.68 2.58
C THR A 22 -14.35 16.07 3.97
N SER A 23 -13.34 15.22 4.15
CA SER A 23 -13.06 14.51 5.40
C SER A 23 -11.60 14.73 5.82
N PRO A 24 -11.29 14.77 7.14
CA PRO A 24 -9.91 14.75 7.61
C PRO A 24 -9.19 13.42 7.32
N LEU A 25 -9.93 12.36 7.00
CA LEU A 25 -9.38 11.08 6.56
C LEU A 25 -9.34 11.04 5.03
N ILE A 26 -8.14 11.04 4.45
CA ILE A 26 -7.94 10.94 2.98
C ILE A 26 -7.49 9.54 2.54
N GLY A 27 -6.71 8.87 3.37
CA GLY A 27 -6.23 7.50 3.16
C GLY A 27 -6.55 6.68 4.40
N PHE A 28 -7.20 5.55 4.20
CA PHE A 28 -7.49 4.60 5.25
C PHE A 28 -6.60 3.38 5.10
N ASN A 29 -5.52 3.39 5.88
CA ASN A 29 -4.53 2.33 5.91
C ASN A 29 -5.02 1.19 6.79
N LEU A 30 -5.33 0.06 6.17
CA LEU A 30 -5.76 -1.16 6.86
C LEU A 30 -4.53 -1.96 7.31
N SER A 31 -4.71 -2.79 8.34
CA SER A 31 -3.64 -3.65 8.86
C SER A 31 -2.97 -4.47 7.75
N ASN A 32 -1.66 -4.72 7.87
CA ASN A 32 -0.93 -5.68 7.03
C ASN A 32 -1.52 -7.11 7.08
N SER A 33 -2.34 -7.40 8.09
CA SER A 33 -3.05 -8.68 8.25
C SER A 33 -4.51 -8.65 7.78
N VAL A 34 -4.98 -7.56 7.15
CA VAL A 34 -6.37 -7.48 6.66
C VAL A 34 -6.60 -8.53 5.59
N ASN A 35 -7.80 -9.08 5.43
CA ASN A 35 -8.13 -9.97 4.30
C ASN A 35 -9.04 -9.27 3.27
N ASN A 36 -9.26 -9.88 2.10
CA ASN A 36 -10.11 -9.31 1.05
C ASN A 36 -11.57 -9.10 1.50
N GLU A 37 -12.15 -10.03 2.25
CA GLU A 37 -13.51 -9.90 2.79
C GLU A 37 -13.66 -8.64 3.66
N THR A 38 -12.70 -8.37 4.54
CA THR A 38 -12.70 -7.16 5.37
C THR A 38 -12.48 -5.90 4.53
N ILE A 39 -11.66 -5.95 3.47
CA ILE A 39 -11.51 -4.83 2.54
C ILE A 39 -12.84 -4.54 1.83
N GLU A 40 -13.54 -5.56 1.35
CA GLU A 40 -14.84 -5.41 0.69
C GLU A 40 -15.90 -4.86 1.65
N HIS A 41 -15.94 -5.34 2.89
CA HIS A 41 -16.80 -4.76 3.92
C HIS A 41 -16.44 -3.31 4.24
N ALA A 42 -15.15 -2.98 4.33
CA ALA A 42 -14.71 -1.60 4.52
C ALA A 42 -15.11 -0.71 3.34
N ALA A 43 -15.04 -1.22 2.11
CA ALA A 43 -15.48 -0.52 0.90
C ALA A 43 -16.99 -0.29 0.90
N TYR A 44 -17.79 -1.29 1.29
CA TYR A 44 -19.24 -1.16 1.47
C TYR A 44 -19.58 -0.07 2.49
N ILE A 45 -19.01 -0.16 3.70
CA ILE A 45 -19.24 0.83 4.77
C ILE A 45 -18.82 2.24 4.33
N ARG A 46 -17.67 2.37 3.65
CA ARG A 46 -17.20 3.64 3.10
C ARG A 46 -18.21 4.22 2.09
N GLY A 47 -18.80 3.36 1.25
CA GLY A 47 -19.86 3.72 0.32
C GLY A 47 -21.09 4.29 1.04
N GLU A 48 -21.57 3.62 2.08
CA GLU A 48 -22.73 4.05 2.87
C GLU A 48 -22.52 5.42 3.54
N PHE A 49 -21.28 5.80 3.86
CA PHE A 49 -20.96 7.14 4.38
C PHE A 49 -20.75 8.22 3.30
N GLY A 50 -20.78 7.86 2.02
CA GLY A 50 -20.52 8.75 0.90
C GLY A 50 -19.04 9.13 0.76
N PHE A 51 -18.14 8.22 1.14
CA PHE A 51 -16.69 8.47 1.18
C PHE A 51 -15.89 7.81 0.05
N GLU A 52 -16.55 7.21 -0.96
CA GLU A 52 -15.84 6.50 -2.04
C GLU A 52 -14.77 7.35 -2.74
N ASP A 53 -15.05 8.64 -2.99
CA ASP A 53 -14.14 9.54 -3.71
C ASP A 53 -13.14 10.27 -2.81
N VAL A 54 -13.38 10.30 -1.50
CA VAL A 54 -12.61 11.11 -0.53
C VAL A 54 -11.66 10.26 0.30
N VAL A 55 -12.08 9.04 0.68
CA VAL A 55 -11.28 8.12 1.50
C VAL A 55 -10.78 6.97 0.62
N ARG A 56 -9.48 6.99 0.32
CA ARG A 56 -8.82 5.90 -0.38
C ARG A 56 -8.53 4.74 0.56
N ILE A 57 -8.87 3.51 0.17
CA ILE A 57 -8.42 2.33 0.92
C ILE A 57 -6.96 2.05 0.54
N GLU A 58 -6.08 1.95 1.52
CA GLU A 58 -4.67 1.66 1.29
C GLU A 58 -4.35 0.21 1.67
N HIS A 59 -3.85 -0.54 0.69
CA HIS A 59 -3.61 -1.98 0.79
C HIS A 59 -2.14 -2.28 0.47
N HIS A 60 -1.41 -2.80 1.46
CA HIS A 60 -0.01 -3.19 1.30
C HIS A 60 0.08 -4.49 0.48
N ILE A 61 0.84 -4.42 -0.61
CA ILE A 61 1.08 -5.52 -1.56
C ILE A 61 2.38 -6.22 -1.24
N THR A 62 3.44 -5.43 -1.08
CA THR A 62 4.73 -5.88 -0.57
C THR A 62 5.16 -4.94 0.55
N GLU A 63 5.98 -5.46 1.44
CA GLU A 63 6.39 -4.78 2.67
C GLU A 63 7.89 -5.05 2.91
N THR A 64 8.56 -4.27 3.77
CA THR A 64 9.97 -4.53 4.07
C THR A 64 10.16 -5.97 4.53
N TYR A 65 11.25 -6.61 4.09
CA TYR A 65 11.44 -8.04 4.31
C TYR A 65 11.58 -8.39 5.80
N LYS A 66 12.17 -7.49 6.59
CA LYS A 66 12.40 -7.67 8.02
C LYS A 66 11.45 -6.83 8.88
N SER A 67 11.29 -7.29 10.12
CA SER A 67 10.83 -6.51 11.29
C SER A 67 9.38 -6.03 11.33
N ILE A 68 8.56 -6.19 10.28
CA ILE A 68 7.15 -5.71 10.29
C ILE A 68 6.10 -6.78 9.94
N VAL A 69 6.39 -7.68 9.00
CA VAL A 69 5.47 -8.76 8.56
C VAL A 69 6.16 -10.10 8.49
N ARG A 70 5.39 -11.18 8.43
CA ARG A 70 5.91 -12.52 8.12
C ARG A 70 6.08 -12.66 6.62
N GLN A 71 7.21 -13.21 6.19
CA GLN A 71 7.52 -13.50 4.79
C GLN A 71 7.14 -14.95 4.44
N PRO A 72 6.84 -15.26 3.16
CA PRO A 72 6.71 -14.32 2.03
C PRO A 72 5.45 -13.45 2.14
N TYR A 73 5.60 -12.14 1.91
CA TYR A 73 4.51 -11.18 1.89
C TYR A 73 4.34 -10.60 0.48
N ASP A 74 3.60 -11.31 -0.36
CA ASP A 74 3.18 -10.88 -1.70
C ASP A 74 1.67 -11.02 -1.84
N ARG A 75 0.99 -9.87 -1.79
CA ARG A 75 -0.47 -9.79 -1.83
C ARG A 75 -0.99 -9.28 -3.17
N LEU A 76 -0.17 -9.35 -4.21
CA LEU A 76 -0.61 -8.99 -5.55
C LEU A 76 -1.82 -9.82 -6.01
N PRO A 77 -1.87 -11.16 -5.82
CA PRO A 77 -3.05 -11.93 -6.19
C PRO A 77 -4.32 -11.43 -5.49
N GLU A 78 -4.22 -11.12 -4.19
CA GLU A 78 -5.34 -10.60 -3.40
C GLU A 78 -5.87 -9.28 -3.96
N LEU A 79 -4.98 -8.33 -4.29
CA LEU A 79 -5.36 -7.08 -4.94
C LEU A 79 -6.07 -7.34 -6.28
N LEU A 80 -5.52 -8.23 -7.10
CA LEU A 80 -6.06 -8.50 -8.43
C LEU A 80 -7.48 -9.10 -8.39
N ASP A 81 -7.85 -9.75 -7.30
CA ASP A 81 -9.19 -10.30 -7.09
C ASP A 81 -10.22 -9.20 -6.77
N ILE A 82 -9.82 -8.10 -6.11
CA ILE A 82 -10.75 -7.05 -5.65
C ILE A 82 -10.66 -5.74 -6.45
N ALA A 83 -9.58 -5.49 -7.19
CA ALA A 83 -9.34 -4.23 -7.88
C ALA A 83 -10.38 -3.88 -8.97
N GLY A 84 -11.14 -4.88 -9.45
CA GLY A 84 -12.20 -4.67 -10.44
C GLY A 84 -13.51 -4.12 -9.88
N HIS A 85 -13.75 -4.22 -8.57
CA HIS A 85 -15.02 -3.81 -7.95
C HIS A 85 -14.86 -3.00 -6.66
N VAL A 86 -13.69 -3.01 -6.02
CA VAL A 86 -13.37 -2.09 -4.92
C VAL A 86 -12.80 -0.79 -5.50
N LYS A 87 -13.63 0.26 -5.56
CA LYS A 87 -13.23 1.58 -6.07
C LYS A 87 -12.21 2.28 -5.16
N ASN A 88 -11.43 3.21 -5.72
CA ASN A 88 -10.51 4.08 -4.98
C ASN A 88 -9.67 3.32 -3.93
N ILE A 89 -8.93 2.33 -4.42
CA ILE A 89 -7.97 1.52 -3.68
C ILE A 89 -6.57 1.82 -4.19
N SER A 90 -5.60 1.99 -3.29
CA SER A 90 -4.17 2.07 -3.62
C SER A 90 -3.43 0.82 -3.20
N ALA A 91 -2.61 0.31 -4.12
CA ALA A 91 -1.54 -0.63 -3.84
C ALA A 91 -0.34 0.11 -3.21
N LYS A 92 0.06 -0.30 -2.01
CA LYS A 92 1.27 0.20 -1.33
C LYS A 92 2.38 -0.83 -1.41
N HIS A 93 3.60 -0.37 -1.64
CA HIS A 93 4.81 -1.18 -1.70
C HIS A 93 5.84 -0.56 -0.78
N GLU A 94 6.31 -1.28 0.22
CA GLU A 94 7.36 -0.81 1.14
C GLU A 94 8.65 -1.64 1.06
N GLY A 95 8.58 -2.82 0.40
CA GLY A 95 9.74 -3.64 0.05
C GLY A 95 9.63 -4.23 -1.35
N GLY A 96 10.67 -4.95 -1.77
CA GLY A 96 10.70 -5.67 -3.04
C GLY A 96 9.81 -6.91 -3.11
N VAL A 97 9.87 -7.60 -4.24
CA VAL A 97 9.25 -8.92 -4.44
C VAL A 97 9.96 -9.94 -3.53
N PRO A 98 9.24 -10.74 -2.70
CA PRO A 98 9.88 -11.59 -1.68
C PRO A 98 10.98 -12.52 -2.20
N GLU A 99 10.81 -13.09 -3.39
CA GLU A 99 11.79 -13.99 -4.02
C GLU A 99 13.09 -13.26 -4.40
N ILE A 100 13.01 -11.96 -4.71
CA ILE A 100 14.19 -11.13 -4.97
C ILE A 100 14.86 -10.76 -3.64
N GLU A 101 14.07 -10.27 -2.69
CA GLU A 101 14.57 -9.81 -1.38
C GLU A 101 15.22 -10.95 -0.58
N GLU A 102 14.67 -12.17 -0.61
CA GLU A 102 15.24 -13.33 0.07
C GLU A 102 16.71 -13.58 -0.33
N SER A 103 17.06 -13.30 -1.59
CA SER A 103 18.41 -13.48 -2.12
C SER A 103 19.37 -12.31 -1.85
N ARG A 104 18.90 -11.20 -1.26
CA ARG A 104 19.74 -10.02 -0.99
C ARG A 104 20.60 -10.25 0.25
N ASP A 105 21.89 -9.92 0.15
CA ASP A 105 22.80 -9.87 1.30
C ASP A 105 22.33 -8.85 2.35
N TYR A 106 21.66 -7.79 1.90
CA TYR A 106 21.04 -6.76 2.73
C TYR A 106 19.57 -6.58 2.32
N GLN A 107 18.69 -7.34 2.96
CA GLN A 107 17.25 -7.19 2.75
C GLN A 107 16.72 -5.88 3.35
N SER A 108 15.61 -5.38 2.81
CA SER A 108 14.94 -4.20 3.35
C SER A 108 14.46 -4.45 4.78
N ASP A 109 14.60 -3.44 5.63
CA ASP A 109 14.16 -3.45 7.01
C ASP A 109 13.48 -2.12 7.34
N ILE A 110 12.27 -2.16 7.91
CA ILE A 110 11.59 -0.93 8.35
C ILE A 110 12.42 -0.18 9.41
N LEU A 111 13.27 -0.88 10.16
CA LEU A 111 14.11 -0.26 11.19
C LEU A 111 15.18 0.66 10.61
N ASP A 112 15.52 0.53 9.33
CA ASP A 112 16.45 1.44 8.65
C ASP A 112 15.92 2.86 8.53
N TYR A 113 14.60 3.07 8.65
CA TYR A 113 14.00 4.41 8.60
C TYR A 113 14.31 5.24 9.85
N PHE A 114 14.71 4.59 10.94
CA PHE A 114 15.04 5.24 12.21
C PHE A 114 16.54 5.47 12.38
N ARG A 115 17.35 5.09 11.39
CA ARG A 115 18.79 5.29 11.42
C ARG A 115 19.15 6.67 10.90
N GLU A 116 20.20 7.23 11.49
CA GLU A 116 20.72 8.51 11.03
C GLU A 116 21.39 8.34 9.66
N LYS A 117 21.22 9.34 8.80
CA LYS A 117 21.81 9.32 7.46
C LYS A 117 23.33 9.15 7.49
N ASP A 118 24.01 9.84 8.41
CA ASP A 118 25.47 9.80 8.52
C ASP A 118 25.96 8.40 8.95
N GLU A 119 25.18 7.69 9.77
CA GLU A 119 25.44 6.30 10.15
C GLU A 119 25.33 5.36 8.94
N ILE A 120 24.28 5.50 8.13
CA ILE A 120 24.07 4.72 6.90
C ILE A 120 25.24 4.93 5.91
N ILE A 121 25.70 6.18 5.76
CA ILE A 121 26.82 6.50 4.88
C ILE A 121 28.13 5.93 5.42
N ALA A 122 28.41 6.11 6.71
CA ALA A 122 29.64 5.61 7.35
C ALA A 122 29.73 4.07 7.32
N ALA A 123 28.59 3.38 7.44
CA ALA A 123 28.49 1.93 7.32
C ALA A 123 28.59 1.43 5.86
N GLY A 124 28.60 2.33 4.86
CA GLY A 124 28.61 1.94 3.45
C GLY A 124 27.29 1.36 2.96
N HIS A 125 26.18 1.60 3.67
CA HIS A 125 24.88 1.00 3.37
C HIS A 125 24.07 1.78 2.31
N MET A 126 24.46 3.02 1.99
CA MET A 126 23.71 3.84 1.02
C MET A 126 23.46 3.13 -0.34
N PRO A 127 24.44 2.43 -0.95
CA PRO A 127 24.19 1.64 -2.17
C PRO A 127 23.23 0.46 -1.96
N LEU A 128 23.20 -0.13 -0.76
CA LEU A 128 22.29 -1.23 -0.42
C LEU A 128 20.85 -0.72 -0.32
N HIS A 129 20.63 0.42 0.36
CA HIS A 129 19.33 1.07 0.43
C HIS A 129 18.82 1.49 -0.96
N LEU A 130 19.71 1.94 -1.86
CA LEU A 130 19.35 2.22 -3.24
C LEU A 130 18.88 0.94 -3.96
N ALA A 131 19.55 -0.19 -3.75
CA ALA A 131 19.11 -1.46 -4.32
C ALA A 131 17.72 -1.86 -3.79
N ASN A 132 17.48 -1.78 -2.47
CA ASN A 132 16.16 -2.06 -1.90
C ASN A 132 15.08 -1.11 -2.45
N TYR A 133 15.40 0.17 -2.63
CA TYR A 133 14.49 1.14 -3.24
C TYR A 133 14.13 0.76 -4.68
N LEU A 134 15.11 0.33 -5.49
CA LEU A 134 14.87 -0.13 -6.86
C LEU A 134 14.03 -1.42 -6.90
N ASP A 135 14.23 -2.34 -5.95
CA ASP A 135 13.41 -3.56 -5.83
C ASP A 135 11.95 -3.24 -5.45
N LYS A 136 11.74 -2.28 -4.55
CA LYS A 136 10.40 -1.73 -4.25
C LYS A 136 9.74 -1.13 -5.50
N HIS A 137 10.48 -0.37 -6.30
CA HIS A 137 9.97 0.17 -7.57
C HIS A 137 9.66 -0.91 -8.59
N HIS A 138 10.46 -1.98 -8.63
CA HIS A 138 10.14 -3.14 -9.46
C HIS A 138 8.81 -3.80 -9.03
N SER A 139 8.55 -3.95 -7.73
CA SER A 139 7.28 -4.47 -7.20
C SER A 139 6.07 -3.60 -7.60
N LEU A 140 6.22 -2.27 -7.54
CA LEU A 140 5.23 -1.32 -8.01
C LEU A 140 4.93 -1.49 -9.51
N ASN A 141 5.97 -1.58 -10.33
CA ASN A 141 5.81 -1.76 -11.78
C ASN A 141 5.16 -3.10 -12.14
N ARG A 142 5.52 -4.19 -11.43
CA ARG A 142 4.86 -5.50 -11.57
C ARG A 142 3.36 -5.40 -11.29
N THR A 143 2.98 -4.67 -10.24
CA THR A 143 1.55 -4.47 -9.92
C THR A 143 0.82 -3.71 -11.02
N ALA A 144 1.42 -2.63 -11.53
CA ALA A 144 0.88 -1.85 -12.64
C ALA A 144 0.72 -2.69 -13.92
N GLU A 145 1.69 -3.54 -14.23
CA GLU A 145 1.65 -4.46 -15.37
C GLU A 145 0.49 -5.45 -15.26
N GLU A 146 0.33 -6.11 -14.11
CA GLU A 146 -0.73 -7.11 -13.91
C GLU A 146 -2.14 -6.48 -13.92
N LEU A 147 -2.30 -5.28 -13.36
CA LEU A 147 -3.56 -4.53 -13.48
C LEU A 147 -3.86 -4.20 -14.95
N THR A 148 -2.85 -3.75 -15.71
CA THR A 148 -2.98 -3.42 -17.13
C THR A 148 -3.38 -4.64 -17.96
N LYS A 149 -2.76 -5.81 -17.72
CA LYS A 149 -3.11 -7.08 -18.38
C LYS A 149 -4.57 -7.47 -18.16
N ARG A 150 -5.18 -7.05 -17.05
CA ARG A 150 -6.61 -7.26 -16.75
C ARG A 150 -7.53 -6.14 -17.26
N GLY A 151 -7.01 -5.18 -18.02
CA GLY A 151 -7.78 -4.05 -18.52
C GLY A 151 -8.17 -3.02 -17.46
N LEU A 152 -7.56 -3.09 -16.26
CA LEU A 152 -7.77 -2.12 -15.20
C LEU A 152 -6.82 -0.94 -15.40
N THR A 153 -7.37 0.28 -15.29
CA THR A 153 -6.57 1.51 -15.33
C THR A 153 -6.22 1.92 -13.91
N PHE A 154 -5.05 2.53 -13.75
CA PHE A 154 -4.58 3.11 -12.50
C PHE A 154 -4.09 4.53 -12.76
N LEU A 155 -3.96 5.32 -11.69
CA LEU A 155 -3.37 6.64 -11.78
C LEU A 155 -1.86 6.51 -11.98
N ALA A 156 -1.43 6.55 -13.24
CA ALA A 156 0.00 6.64 -13.59
C ALA A 156 0.57 7.99 -13.15
N ALA A 157 1.89 8.08 -12.96
CA ALA A 157 2.56 9.34 -12.66
C ALA A 157 2.52 10.28 -13.89
N PRO A 158 1.58 11.25 -13.96
CA PRO A 158 1.27 11.94 -15.21
C PRO A 158 2.38 12.92 -15.63
N LYS A 159 3.29 13.23 -14.72
CA LYS A 159 4.46 14.10 -14.95
C LYS A 159 5.71 13.33 -15.36
N LEU A 160 5.71 12.00 -15.24
CA LEU A 160 6.88 11.16 -15.52
C LEU A 160 6.93 10.73 -16.99
N HIS A 161 5.76 10.52 -17.60
CA HIS A 161 5.63 10.12 -19.00
C HIS A 161 5.09 11.31 -19.81
N LYS A 162 5.89 11.82 -20.75
CA LYS A 162 5.38 12.79 -21.74
C LYS A 162 4.37 12.05 -22.62
N THR A 163 3.15 12.57 -22.68
CA THR A 163 2.13 12.20 -23.68
C THR A 163 2.58 12.56 -25.08
#